data_AF-A0A550H187-F1
#
_entry.id   AF-A0A550H187-F1
#
_cell.length_a   1.000
_cell.length_b   1.000
_cell.length_c   1.000
_cell.angle_alpha   90.00
_cell.angle_beta   90.00
_cell.angle_gamma   90.00
#
_symmetry.space_group_name_H-M   'P 1'
#
loop_
_entity.id
_entity.type
_entity.pdbx_description
1 polymer ?
#
loop_
_entity_poly.entity_id
_entity_poly.type
_entity_poly.pdbx_seq_one_letter_code
_entity_poly.pdbx_strand_id
1 'polypeptide(L)'
;MKTIKSAEFWGASAIIITTIILMVADNLRWIHFGGFVGPLRVNHWFVFIGTLYIAFIVPIIAVAKKRVPGRFLTLFRLHVIGNLLAFLLISLHFAGQIGRPAAFYPDLGTGLALYIIMILLVTTGFTHRFQLVPQIKSETRKFVHVGLSFSFYIIIGIHILHGLGFL
;
A
#
# COMPACT_ATOMS: atom_id res chain seq x y z
N MET A 1 -23.08 11.07 3.07
CA MET A 1 -22.33 11.86 4.07
C MET A 1 -22.20 11.21 5.47
N LYS A 2 -23.01 10.22 5.88
CA LYS A 2 -22.81 9.51 7.17
C LYS A 2 -21.47 8.76 7.29
N THR A 3 -20.87 8.37 6.15
CA THR A 3 -19.62 7.60 6.08
C THR A 3 -18.37 8.39 6.50
N ILE A 4 -18.33 9.70 6.21
CA ILE A 4 -17.17 10.57 6.52
C ILE A 4 -17.06 10.83 8.03
N LYS A 5 -18.17 10.78 8.77
CA LYS A 5 -18.18 10.95 10.23
C LYS A 5 -17.95 9.64 10.99
N SER A 6 -17.67 8.54 10.29
CA SER A 6 -17.49 7.23 10.94
C SER A 6 -16.12 7.10 11.59
N ALA A 7 -16.02 6.33 12.68
CA ALA A 7 -14.73 5.99 13.30
C ALA A 7 -13.77 5.31 12.30
N GLU A 8 -14.31 4.55 11.34
CA GLU A 8 -13.53 3.90 10.29
C GLU A 8 -12.88 4.92 9.34
N PHE A 9 -13.56 6.02 9.00
CA PHE A 9 -13.00 7.10 8.20
C PHE A 9 -11.83 7.78 8.90
N TRP A 10 -12.02 8.11 10.18
CA TRP A 10 -10.99 8.77 10.97
C TRP A 10 -9.80 7.86 11.26
N GLY A 11 -10.04 6.58 11.55
CA GLY A 11 -8.97 5.59 11.71
C GLY A 11 -8.16 5.41 10.43
N ALA A 12 -8.83 5.30 9.27
CA ALA A 12 -8.14 5.19 7.99
C ALA A 12 -7.36 6.47 7.65
N SER A 13 -7.94 7.64 7.88
CA SER A 13 -7.27 8.94 7.70
C SER A 13 -6.05 9.08 8.62
N ALA A 14 -6.18 8.65 9.87
CA ALA A 14 -5.10 8.69 10.85
C ALA A 14 -3.91 7.85 10.37
N ILE A 15 -4.13 6.63 9.86
CA ILE A 15 -3.04 5.79 9.32
C ILE A 15 -2.35 6.47 8.13
N ILE A 16 -3.11 7.10 7.23
CA ILE A 16 -2.53 7.85 6.09
C ILE A 16 -1.69 9.03 6.59
N ILE A 17 -2.22 9.84 7.51
CA ILE A 17 -1.51 10.98 8.09
C ILE A 17 -0.23 10.51 8.82
N THR A 18 -0.34 9.47 9.65
CA THR A 18 0.82 8.86 10.31
C THR A 18 1.84 8.36 9.29
N THR A 19 1.42 7.75 8.20
CA THR A 19 2.33 7.32 7.12
C THR A 19 3.13 8.50 6.58
N ILE A 20 2.46 9.59 6.23
CA ILE A 20 3.12 10.80 5.70
C ILE A 20 4.08 11.40 6.73
N ILE A 21 3.65 11.54 7.99
CA ILE A 21 4.49 12.08 9.07
C ILE A 21 5.75 11.23 9.25
N LEU A 22 5.61 9.91 9.29
CA LEU A 22 6.76 9.01 9.46
C LEU A 22 7.68 9.02 8.23
N MET A 23 7.15 9.11 7.01
CA MET A 23 7.97 9.28 5.80
C MET A 23 8.79 10.57 5.85
N VAL A 24 8.19 11.68 6.27
CA VAL A 24 8.88 12.98 6.40
C VAL A 24 9.93 12.90 7.51
N ALA A 25 9.58 12.35 8.66
CA ALA A 25 10.51 12.20 9.78
C ALA A 25 11.72 11.31 9.44
N ASP A 26 11.54 10.24 8.67
CA ASP A 26 12.64 9.39 8.20
C ASP A 26 13.54 10.13 7.19
N ASN A 27 12.93 10.86 6.23
CA ASN A 27 13.69 11.67 5.26
C ASN A 27 14.49 12.80 5.92
N LEU A 28 13.93 13.45 6.95
CA LEU A 28 14.60 14.48 7.74
C LEU A 28 15.56 13.90 8.78
N ARG A 29 15.70 12.57 8.85
CA ARG A 29 16.56 11.83 9.79
C ARG A 29 16.21 12.07 11.26
N TRP A 30 14.97 12.45 11.57
CA TRP A 30 14.47 12.55 12.94
C TRP A 30 14.25 11.17 13.56
N ILE A 31 13.85 10.22 12.71
CA ILE A 31 13.81 8.79 12.99
C ILE A 31 14.64 8.09 11.91
N HIS A 32 15.15 6.89 12.21
CA HIS A 32 15.97 6.17 11.25
C HIS A 32 15.61 4.68 11.22
N PHE A 33 15.10 4.22 10.08
CA PHE A 33 14.79 2.80 9.84
C PHE A 33 15.91 2.06 9.07
N GLY A 34 17.12 2.62 9.03
CA GLY A 34 18.26 2.03 8.31
C GLY A 34 19.07 1.00 9.11
N GLY A 35 18.70 0.71 10.37
CA GLY A 35 19.31 -0.36 11.15
C GLY A 35 19.18 -1.73 10.47
N PHE A 36 20.08 -2.65 10.77
CA PHE A 36 20.07 -3.99 10.18
C PHE A 36 19.35 -4.99 11.09
N VAL A 37 18.57 -5.87 10.46
CA VAL A 37 18.00 -7.07 11.09
C VAL A 37 18.37 -8.24 10.19
N GLY A 38 19.31 -9.06 10.64
CA GLY A 38 19.94 -10.07 9.77
C GLY A 38 20.69 -9.42 8.59
N PRO A 39 20.57 -9.95 7.37
CA PRO A 39 21.31 -9.46 6.21
C PRO A 39 20.73 -8.17 5.59
N LEU A 40 19.56 -7.71 6.04
CA LEU A 40 18.82 -6.62 5.42
C LEU A 40 18.57 -5.47 6.39
N ARG A 41 18.44 -4.26 5.84
CA ARG A 41 17.96 -3.11 6.61
C ARG A 41 16.50 -3.33 7.02
N VAL A 42 16.10 -2.81 8.19
CA VAL A 42 14.74 -2.88 8.73
C VAL A 42 13.70 -2.46 7.69
N ASN A 43 13.97 -1.39 6.95
CA ASN A 43 13.07 -0.91 5.91
C ASN A 43 12.85 -1.93 4.75
N HIS A 44 13.73 -2.91 4.52
CA HIS A 44 13.48 -3.99 3.56
C HIS A 44 12.51 -5.04 4.11
N TRP A 45 12.57 -5.32 5.41
CA TRP A 45 11.57 -6.18 6.05
C TRP A 45 10.17 -5.58 5.97
N PHE A 46 10.06 -4.24 6.07
CA PHE A 46 8.78 -3.54 5.91
C PHE A 46 8.15 -3.78 4.53
N VAL A 47 8.92 -3.65 3.44
CA VAL A 47 8.39 -3.90 2.10
C VAL A 47 8.03 -5.37 1.89
N PHE A 48 8.78 -6.33 2.47
CA PHE A 48 8.40 -7.75 2.40
C PHE A 48 7.09 -8.03 3.12
N ILE A 49 6.95 -7.60 4.37
CA ILE A 49 5.73 -7.81 5.15
C ILE A 49 4.52 -7.18 4.44
N GLY A 50 4.65 -5.92 3.99
CA GLY A 50 3.57 -5.21 3.29
C GLY A 50 3.22 -5.86 1.95
N THR A 51 4.22 -6.20 1.14
CA THR A 51 4.00 -6.81 -0.18
C THR A 51 3.40 -8.21 -0.06
N LEU A 52 3.91 -9.05 0.84
CA LEU A 52 3.35 -10.39 1.07
C LEU A 52 1.92 -10.32 1.59
N TYR A 53 1.62 -9.37 2.47
CA TYR A 53 0.24 -9.12 2.89
C TYR A 53 -0.65 -8.85 1.69
N ILE A 54 -0.28 -7.90 0.82
CA ILE A 54 -1.09 -7.55 -0.35
C ILE A 54 -1.21 -8.77 -1.29
N ALA A 55 -0.09 -9.40 -1.60
CA ALA A 55 0.01 -10.48 -2.59
C ALA A 55 -0.84 -11.70 -2.23
N PHE A 56 -0.97 -12.02 -0.94
CA PHE A 56 -1.73 -13.19 -0.49
C PHE A 56 -3.10 -12.84 0.08
N ILE A 57 -3.21 -11.82 0.92
CA ILE A 57 -4.45 -11.54 1.64
C ILE A 57 -5.50 -10.92 0.72
N VAL A 58 -5.11 -10.06 -0.23
CA VAL A 58 -6.09 -9.43 -1.14
C VAL A 58 -6.79 -10.46 -2.04
N PRO A 59 -6.09 -11.41 -2.70
CA PRO A 59 -6.75 -12.45 -3.49
C PRO A 59 -7.59 -13.39 -2.63
N ILE A 60 -7.09 -13.78 -1.44
CA ILE A 60 -7.85 -14.59 -0.47
C ILE A 60 -9.17 -13.90 -0.13
N ILE A 61 -9.15 -12.61 0.19
CA ILE A 61 -10.37 -11.84 0.49
C ILE A 61 -11.28 -11.77 -0.74
N ALA A 62 -10.72 -11.58 -1.95
CA ALA A 62 -11.49 -11.51 -3.19
C ALA A 62 -12.26 -12.80 -3.49
N VAL A 63 -11.70 -13.97 -3.12
CA VAL A 63 -12.36 -15.28 -3.23
C VAL A 63 -13.30 -15.53 -2.03
N ALA A 64 -12.82 -15.31 -0.81
CA ALA A 64 -13.55 -15.60 0.42
C ALA A 64 -14.86 -14.80 0.54
N LYS A 65 -14.89 -13.54 0.07
CA LYS A 65 -16.11 -12.72 0.08
C LYS A 65 -17.26 -13.33 -0.73
N LYS A 66 -16.95 -14.17 -1.72
CA LYS A 66 -17.96 -14.89 -2.53
C LYS A 66 -18.41 -16.19 -1.85
N ARG A 67 -17.53 -16.85 -1.10
CA ARG A 67 -17.79 -18.17 -0.48
C ARG A 67 -18.40 -18.06 0.91
N VAL A 68 -18.11 -17.00 1.66
CA VAL A 68 -18.56 -16.82 3.05
C VAL A 68 -19.12 -15.41 3.26
N PRO A 69 -20.31 -15.10 2.70
CA PRO A 69 -20.89 -13.76 2.74
C PRO A 69 -21.16 -13.26 4.16
N GLY A 70 -21.44 -14.16 5.12
CA GLY A 70 -21.64 -13.82 6.53
C GLY A 70 -20.43 -13.19 7.22
N ARG A 71 -19.22 -13.33 6.64
CA ARG A 71 -17.98 -12.70 7.15
C ARG A 71 -17.56 -11.47 6.34
N PHE A 72 -18.41 -10.97 5.45
CA PHE A 72 -18.07 -9.87 4.55
C PHE A 72 -17.53 -8.64 5.29
N LEU A 73 -18.18 -8.22 6.38
CA LEU A 73 -17.75 -7.03 7.12
C LEU A 73 -16.35 -7.18 7.72
N THR A 74 -16.03 -8.36 8.28
CA THR A 74 -14.70 -8.67 8.82
C THR A 74 -13.65 -8.72 7.71
N LEU A 75 -13.92 -9.42 6.61
CA LEU A 75 -13.03 -9.47 5.44
C LEU A 75 -12.80 -8.08 4.86
N PHE A 76 -13.83 -7.24 4.84
CA PHE A 76 -13.74 -5.88 4.36
C PHE A 76 -12.89 -5.00 5.27
N ARG A 77 -13.04 -5.12 6.61
CA ARG A 77 -12.19 -4.40 7.57
C ARG A 77 -10.73 -4.82 7.49
N LEU A 78 -10.47 -6.12 7.38
CA LEU A 78 -9.12 -6.66 7.17
C LEU A 78 -8.52 -6.11 5.88
N HIS A 79 -9.30 -6.08 4.79
CA HIS A 79 -8.85 -5.48 3.54
C HIS A 79 -8.46 -4.02 3.73
N VAL A 80 -9.32 -3.18 4.31
CA VAL A 80 -9.02 -1.74 4.45
C VAL A 80 -7.84 -1.51 5.39
N ILE A 81 -7.91 -1.99 6.63
CA ILE A 81 -6.89 -1.70 7.65
C ILE A 81 -5.56 -2.33 7.26
N GLY A 82 -5.57 -3.59 6.85
CA GLY A 82 -4.32 -4.27 6.51
C GLY A 82 -3.65 -3.70 5.26
N ASN A 83 -4.41 -3.26 4.25
CA ASN A 83 -3.78 -2.57 3.10
C ASN A 83 -3.24 -1.18 3.47
N LEU A 84 -3.86 -0.46 4.41
CA LEU A 84 -3.31 0.80 4.91
C LEU A 84 -2.04 0.60 5.73
N LEU A 85 -1.96 -0.47 6.53
CA LEU A 85 -0.74 -0.84 7.24
C LEU A 85 0.35 -1.32 6.27
N ALA A 86 0.00 -2.11 5.26
CA ALA A 86 0.94 -2.49 4.20
C ALA A 86 1.46 -1.27 3.44
N PHE A 87 0.57 -0.33 3.09
CA PHE A 87 0.94 0.94 2.48
C PHE A 87 1.92 1.72 3.37
N LEU A 88 1.64 1.85 4.68
CA LEU A 88 2.54 2.49 5.63
C LEU A 88 3.95 1.88 5.59
N LEU A 89 4.05 0.56 5.69
CA LEU A 89 5.33 -0.15 5.68
C LEU A 89 6.10 0.04 4.35
N ILE A 90 5.40 -0.06 3.22
CA ILE A 90 5.98 0.15 1.89
C ILE A 90 6.41 1.61 1.70
N SER A 91 5.63 2.56 2.22
CA SER A 91 5.96 3.98 2.21
C SER A 91 7.22 4.29 3.01
N LEU A 92 7.43 3.66 4.17
CA LEU A 92 8.67 3.81 4.94
C LEU A 92 9.87 3.18 4.23
N HIS A 93 9.67 2.04 3.56
CA HIS A 93 10.69 1.51 2.66
C HIS A 93 11.07 2.53 1.58
N PHE A 94 10.07 3.05 0.87
CA PHE A 94 10.28 4.01 -0.21
C PHE A 94 10.97 5.29 0.26
N ALA A 95 10.55 5.86 1.40
CA ALA A 95 11.19 7.00 2.04
C ALA A 95 12.69 6.74 2.30
N GLY A 96 13.03 5.59 2.89
CA GLY A 96 14.43 5.22 3.13
C GLY A 96 15.25 4.92 1.87
N GLN A 97 14.61 4.66 0.71
CA GLN A 97 15.29 4.51 -0.58
C GLN A 97 15.60 5.87 -1.21
N ILE A 98 14.62 6.78 -1.25
CA ILE A 98 14.80 8.12 -1.83
C ILE A 98 15.65 9.04 -0.95
N GLY A 99 15.74 8.78 0.35
CA GLY A 99 16.59 9.50 1.29
C GLY A 99 18.06 9.07 1.29
N ARG A 100 18.45 8.12 0.42
CA ARG A 100 19.86 7.66 0.33
C ARG A 100 20.77 8.76 -0.22
N PRO A 101 22.04 8.82 0.22
CA PRO A 101 23.03 9.72 -0.38
C PRO A 101 23.20 9.44 -1.88
N ALA A 102 23.56 10.46 -2.66
CA ALA A 102 23.75 10.35 -4.11
C ALA A 102 24.69 9.19 -4.52
N ALA A 103 25.74 8.92 -3.73
CA ALA A 103 26.67 7.82 -3.96
C ALA A 103 26.06 6.41 -3.83
N PHE A 104 24.90 6.28 -3.19
CA PHE A 104 24.18 5.01 -2.97
C PHE A 104 22.71 5.10 -3.40
N TYR A 105 22.39 6.04 -4.29
CA TYR A 105 21.03 6.27 -4.76
C TYR A 105 20.60 5.07 -5.62
N PRO A 106 19.43 4.48 -5.36
CA PRO A 106 18.98 3.31 -6.11
C PRO A 106 18.47 3.72 -7.49
N ASP A 107 18.55 2.81 -8.46
CA ASP A 107 17.70 2.92 -9.64
C ASP A 107 16.24 2.69 -9.21
N LEU A 108 15.45 3.75 -9.28
CA LEU A 108 14.06 3.71 -8.85
C LEU A 108 13.17 2.91 -9.81
N GLY A 109 13.53 2.83 -11.10
CA GLY A 109 12.76 2.28 -12.23
C GLY A 109 11.37 1.71 -11.89
N THR A 110 11.29 0.39 -11.78
CA THR A 110 10.05 -0.36 -11.50
C THR A 110 9.51 -0.16 -10.09
N GLY A 111 10.36 0.20 -9.13
CA GLY A 111 9.97 0.48 -7.73
C GLY A 111 9.15 1.75 -7.58
N LEU A 112 9.50 2.83 -8.30
CA LEU A 112 8.70 4.06 -8.34
C LEU A 112 7.35 3.82 -9.01
N ALA A 113 7.32 3.10 -10.13
CA ALA A 113 6.07 2.74 -10.80
C ALA A 113 5.13 1.95 -9.87
N LEU A 114 5.68 0.99 -9.12
CA LEU A 114 4.93 0.23 -8.13
C LEU A 114 4.38 1.12 -7.01
N TYR A 115 5.19 2.06 -6.51
CA TYR A 115 4.75 2.98 -5.45
C TYR A 115 3.64 3.93 -5.92
N ILE A 116 3.71 4.43 -7.15
CA ILE A 116 2.63 5.23 -7.76
C ILE A 116 1.32 4.42 -7.81
N ILE A 117 1.38 3.17 -8.26
CA ILE A 117 0.20 2.30 -8.28
C ILE A 117 -0.36 2.05 -6.88
N MET A 118 0.51 1.89 -5.87
CA MET A 118 0.09 1.78 -4.47
C MET A 118 -0.66 3.02 -3.98
N ILE A 119 -0.17 4.23 -4.27
CA ILE A 119 -0.88 5.48 -3.93
C ILE A 119 -2.24 5.52 -4.62
N LEU A 120 -2.31 5.16 -5.91
CA LEU A 120 -3.57 5.12 -6.66
C LEU A 120 -4.55 4.09 -6.09
N LEU A 121 -4.08 2.91 -5.68
CA LEU A 121 -4.89 1.89 -5.02
C LEU A 121 -5.48 2.38 -3.71
N VAL A 122 -4.66 2.98 -2.85
CA VAL A 122 -5.12 3.55 -1.58
C VAL A 122 -6.13 4.67 -1.85
N THR A 123 -5.82 5.59 -2.76
CA THR A 123 -6.68 6.73 -3.10
C THR A 123 -8.03 6.28 -3.65
N THR A 124 -8.03 5.34 -4.61
CA THR A 124 -9.26 4.82 -5.21
C THR A 124 -10.07 3.97 -4.23
N GLY A 125 -9.41 3.16 -3.41
CA GLY A 125 -10.04 2.36 -2.35
C GLY A 125 -10.69 3.24 -1.28
N PHE A 126 -9.99 4.27 -0.83
CA PHE A 126 -10.47 5.24 0.15
C PHE A 126 -11.67 6.04 -0.41
N THR A 127 -11.54 6.55 -1.64
CA THR A 127 -12.61 7.26 -2.34
C THR A 127 -13.85 6.39 -2.51
N HIS A 128 -13.67 5.13 -2.91
CA HIS A 128 -14.76 4.18 -3.09
C HIS A 128 -15.43 3.83 -1.74
N ARG A 129 -14.64 3.58 -0.68
CA ARG A 129 -15.17 3.22 0.65
C ARG A 129 -15.99 4.36 1.25
N PHE A 130 -15.46 5.57 1.24
CA PHE A 130 -16.08 6.69 1.95
C PHE A 130 -17.00 7.55 1.08
N GLN A 131 -17.12 7.20 -0.21
CA GLN A 131 -17.97 7.88 -1.19
C GLN A 131 -17.60 9.36 -1.35
N LEU A 132 -16.29 9.67 -1.42
CA LEU A 132 -15.80 11.04 -1.46
C LEU A 132 -16.15 11.78 -2.76
N VAL A 133 -16.26 11.03 -3.87
CA VAL A 133 -16.62 11.56 -5.18
C VAL A 133 -17.90 10.88 -5.66
N PRO A 134 -19.07 11.27 -5.13
CA PRO A 134 -20.35 10.61 -5.43
C PRO A 134 -20.79 10.77 -6.89
N GLN A 135 -20.25 11.75 -7.61
CA GLN A 135 -20.57 12.04 -9.01
C GLN A 135 -20.10 10.92 -9.96
N ILE A 136 -19.04 10.19 -9.59
CA ILE A 136 -18.54 9.06 -10.38
C ILE A 136 -19.42 7.84 -10.09
N LYS A 137 -19.80 7.08 -11.13
CA LYS A 137 -20.56 5.83 -10.95
C LYS A 137 -19.79 4.81 -10.12
N SER A 138 -20.50 4.02 -9.31
CA SER A 138 -19.88 3.04 -8.41
C SER A 138 -19.13 1.96 -9.19
N GLU A 139 -19.69 1.55 -10.32
CA GLU A 139 -19.16 0.59 -11.27
C GLU A 139 -17.81 1.07 -11.82
N THR A 140 -17.72 2.36 -12.20
CA THR A 140 -16.48 2.97 -12.69
C THR A 140 -15.41 3.01 -11.61
N ARG A 141 -15.75 3.46 -10.38
CA ARG A 141 -14.79 3.46 -9.26
C ARG A 141 -14.26 2.06 -8.96
N LYS A 142 -15.16 1.07 -8.95
CA LYS A 142 -14.81 -0.34 -8.73
C LYS A 142 -13.94 -0.88 -9.86
N PHE A 143 -14.28 -0.59 -11.11
CA PHE A 143 -13.52 -1.00 -12.28
C PHE A 143 -12.09 -0.46 -12.23
N VAL A 144 -11.92 0.84 -11.97
CA VAL A 144 -10.59 1.48 -11.85
C VAL A 144 -9.79 0.85 -10.71
N HIS A 145 -10.37 0.70 -9.52
CA HIS A 145 -9.66 0.12 -8.37
C HIS A 145 -9.22 -1.34 -8.62
N VAL A 146 -10.08 -2.15 -9.24
CA VAL A 146 -9.75 -3.53 -9.61
C VAL A 146 -8.69 -3.56 -10.72
N GLY A 147 -8.80 -2.70 -11.73
CA GLY A 147 -7.80 -2.57 -12.81
C GLY A 147 -6.42 -2.22 -12.26
N LEU A 148 -6.34 -1.22 -11.36
CA LEU A 148 -5.10 -0.87 -10.67
C LEU A 148 -4.54 -2.04 -9.84
N SER A 149 -5.41 -2.90 -9.30
CA SER A 149 -4.95 -4.08 -8.56
C SER A 149 -4.27 -5.07 -9.49
N PHE A 150 -4.80 -5.30 -10.69
CA PHE A 150 -4.11 -6.10 -11.71
C PHE A 150 -2.78 -5.49 -12.13
N SER A 151 -2.73 -4.16 -12.36
CA SER A 151 -1.49 -3.46 -12.65
C SER A 151 -0.46 -3.64 -11.54
N PHE A 152 -0.86 -3.58 -10.27
CA PHE A 152 0.01 -3.85 -9.12
C PHE A 152 0.64 -5.24 -9.21
N TYR A 153 -0.15 -6.29 -9.47
CA TYR A 153 0.36 -7.66 -9.57
C TYR A 153 1.34 -7.86 -10.73
N ILE A 154 1.12 -7.19 -11.86
CA ILE A 154 2.04 -7.25 -13.00
C ILE A 154 3.35 -6.54 -12.64
N ILE A 155 3.26 -5.30 -12.13
CA ILE A 155 4.44 -4.48 -11.85
C ILE A 155 5.26 -5.06 -10.71
N ILE A 156 4.65 -5.60 -9.64
CA ILE A 156 5.40 -6.27 -8.58
C ILE A 156 6.15 -7.51 -9.10
N GLY A 157 5.54 -8.27 -10.01
CA GLY A 157 6.20 -9.41 -10.66
C GLY A 157 7.45 -8.95 -11.43
N ILE A 158 7.32 -7.92 -12.27
CA ILE A 158 8.45 -7.34 -13.02
C ILE A 158 9.50 -6.78 -12.05
N HIS A 159 9.10 -6.06 -11.00
CA HIS A 159 10.01 -5.48 -10.03
C HIS A 159 10.84 -6.55 -9.30
N ILE A 160 10.22 -7.67 -8.93
CA ILE A 160 10.92 -8.80 -8.32
C ILE A 160 11.88 -9.44 -9.32
N LEU A 161 11.45 -9.69 -10.56
CA LEU A 161 12.33 -10.30 -11.59
C LEU A 161 13.54 -9.44 -11.89
N HIS A 162 13.36 -8.13 -12.03
CA HIS A 162 14.44 -7.17 -12.20
C HIS A 162 15.37 -7.13 -10.97
N GLY A 163 14.80 -7.12 -9.76
CA GLY A 163 15.58 -7.16 -8.51
C GLY A 163 16.38 -8.45 -8.31
N LEU A 164 15.99 -9.54 -8.97
CA LEU A 164 16.71 -10.82 -8.97
C LEU A 164 17.69 -10.95 -10.15
N GLY A 165 17.73 -9.97 -11.07
CA GLY A 165 18.62 -9.98 -12.24
C GLY A 165 18.16 -10.88 -13.39
N PHE A 166 16.87 -11.25 -13.45
CA PHE A 166 16.31 -12.02 -14.56
C PHE A 166 15.88 -11.15 -15.75
N LEU A 167 15.74 -9.84 -15.54
CA LEU A 167 15.36 -8.81 -16.52
C LEU A 167 16.14 -7.54 -16.23
#